data_AF-A0A7Y4MW54-F1
#
_entry.id   AF-A0A7Y4MW54-F1
#
_cell.length_a   1.000
_cell.length_b   1.000
_cell.length_c   1.000
_cell.angle_alpha   90.00
_cell.angle_beta   90.00
_cell.angle_gamma   90.00
#
_symmetry.space_group_name_H-M   'P 1'
#
loop_
_entity.id
_entity.type
_entity.pdbx_description
1 polymer ?
#
loop_
_entity_poly.entity_id
_entity_poly.type
_entity_poly.pdbx_seq_one_letter_code
_entity_poly.pdbx_strand_id
1 'polypeptide(L)'
;MTLPALITLGVLVVSLVLFVSDRVRLDIVALLALLSLLLFDIVPVEDALAGFSNPVVIMLVGLFVIGGAITETGLAGWLGQRLGHLAGEG
;
A
#
# COMPACT_ATOMS: atom_id res chain seq x y z
N MET A 1 8.89 28.23 15.35
CA MET A 1 8.37 26.91 14.89
C MET A 1 7.35 27.21 13.82
N THR A 2 7.61 26.86 12.56
CA THR A 2 6.73 27.21 11.44
C THR A 2 5.39 26.49 11.63
N LEU A 3 4.29 27.24 11.79
CA LEU A 3 2.91 26.74 11.91
C LEU A 3 2.60 25.49 11.05
N PRO A 4 3.02 25.39 9.76
CA PRO A 4 2.81 24.19 8.95
C PRO A 4 3.47 22.92 9.51
N ALA A 5 4.64 23.02 10.16
CA ALA A 5 5.34 21.88 10.76
C ALA A 5 4.58 21.32 11.96
N LEU A 6 3.91 22.18 12.74
CA LEU A 6 3.12 21.73 13.89
C LEU A 6 1.86 20.98 13.45
N ILE A 7 1.21 21.45 12.36
CA ILE A 7 0.01 20.80 11.82
C ILE A 7 0.37 19.45 11.19
N THR A 8 1.45 19.37 10.40
CA THR A 8 1.92 18.09 9.85
C THR A 8 2.29 17.09 10.94
N LEU A 9 2.96 17.54 12.00
CA LEU A 9 3.26 16.67 13.15
C LEU A 9 1.98 16.19 13.85
N GLY A 10 0.99 17.07 14.01
CA GLY A 10 -0.32 16.71 14.56
C GLY A 10 -1.03 15.64 13.73
N VAL A 11 -1.09 15.81 12.41
CA VAL A 11 -1.67 14.82 11.49
C VAL A 11 -0.91 13.49 11.54
N LEU A 12 0.42 13.53 11.64
CA LEU A 12 1.25 12.33 11.79
C LEU A 12 0.90 11.57 13.08
N VAL A 13 0.83 12.26 14.22
CA VAL A 13 0.49 11.65 15.51
C VAL A 13 -0.92 11.06 15.47
N VAL A 14 -1.90 11.79 14.95
CA VAL A 14 -3.27 11.28 14.79
C VAL A 14 -3.29 10.03 13.91
N SER A 15 -2.61 10.06 12.76
CA SER A 15 -2.52 8.91 11.85
C SER A 15 -1.89 7.70 12.52
N LEU A 16 -0.83 7.90 13.32
CA LEU A 16 -0.18 6.84 14.08
C LEU A 16 -1.11 6.24 15.14
N VAL A 17 -1.87 7.06 15.86
CA VAL A 17 -2.85 6.58 16.85
C VAL A 17 -3.95 5.77 16.16
N LEU A 18 -4.46 6.24 15.02
CA LEU A 18 -5.43 5.49 14.21
C LEU A 18 -4.86 4.16 13.70
N PHE A 19 -3.59 4.17 13.27
CA PHE A 19 -2.89 2.97 12.81
C PHE A 19 -2.76 1.92 13.91
N VAL A 20 -2.31 2.33 15.10
CA VAL A 20 -2.14 1.43 16.26
C VAL A 20 -3.49 0.95 16.81
N SER A 21 -4.54 1.75 16.68
CA SER A 21 -5.86 1.39 17.19
C SER A 21 -6.50 0.22 16.42
N ASP A 22 -6.03 -0.10 15.21
CA ASP A 22 -6.50 -1.17 14.29
C ASP A 22 -8.03 -1.22 14.02
N ARG A 23 -8.78 -0.25 14.56
CA ARG A 23 -10.23 -0.09 14.41
C ARG A 23 -10.62 0.31 12.99
N VAL A 24 -9.71 0.94 12.26
CA VAL A 24 -9.94 1.50 10.93
C VAL A 24 -8.95 0.86 9.97
N ARG A 25 -9.42 0.45 8.79
CA ARG A 25 -8.56 -0.10 7.73
C ARG A 25 -7.42 0.87 7.42
N LEU A 26 -6.21 0.35 7.31
CA LEU A 26 -4.99 1.13 7.08
C LEU A 26 -5.10 2.02 5.83
N ASP A 27 -5.72 1.51 4.76
CA ASP A 27 -5.97 2.28 3.53
C ASP A 27 -6.79 3.54 3.80
N ILE A 28 -7.80 3.45 4.67
CA ILE A 28 -8.68 4.56 5.02
C ILE A 28 -7.93 5.59 5.86
N VAL A 29 -7.08 5.13 6.80
CA VAL A 29 -6.24 6.03 7.60
C VAL A 29 -5.29 6.83 6.72
N ALA A 30 -4.65 6.17 5.74
CA ALA A 30 -3.76 6.84 4.79
C ALA A 30 -4.50 7.90 3.95
N LEU A 31 -5.70 7.58 3.46
CA LEU A 31 -6.53 8.53 2.70
C LEU A 31 -6.98 9.72 3.57
N LEU A 32 -7.35 9.49 4.84
CA LEU A 32 -7.72 10.55 5.77
C LEU A 32 -6.54 11.46 6.12
N ALA A 33 -5.35 10.90 6.30
CA ALA A 33 -4.13 11.66 6.53
C ALA A 33 -3.80 12.56 5.32
N LEU A 34 -3.86 11.99 4.11
CA LEU A 34 -3.68 12.73 2.86
C LEU A 34 -4.70 13.87 2.74
N LEU A 35 -5.99 13.56 2.91
CA LEU A 35 -7.07 14.52 2.83
C LEU A 35 -6.91 15.65 3.86
N SER A 36 -6.49 15.32 5.09
CA SER A 36 -6.22 16.32 6.13
C SER A 36 -5.13 17.29 5.69
N LEU A 37 -4.01 16.79 5.15
CA LEU A 37 -2.91 17.63 4.67
C LEU A 37 -3.30 18.54 3.50
N LEU A 38 -4.14 18.06 2.58
CA LEU A 38 -4.72 18.88 1.51
C LEU A 38 -5.67 19.95 2.04
N LEU A 39 -6.54 19.62 3.00
CA LEU A 39 -7.51 20.57 3.56
C LEU A 39 -6.83 21.74 4.30
N PHE A 40 -5.67 21.50 4.90
CA PHE A 40 -4.86 22.55 5.51
C PHE A 40 -3.97 23.32 4.52
N ASP A 41 -4.03 22.99 3.22
CA ASP A 41 -3.23 23.59 2.13
C ASP A 41 -1.71 23.57 2.43
N ILE A 42 -1.26 22.54 3.13
CA ILE A 42 0.15 22.38 3.53
C ILE A 42 0.96 21.70 2.42
N VAL A 43 0.30 20.84 1.65
CA VAL A 43 0.90 20.06 0.55
C VAL A 43 0.04 20.24 -0.70
N PRO A 44 0.62 20.64 -1.83
CA PRO A 44 -0.12 20.77 -3.08
C PRO A 44 -0.58 19.40 -3.58
N VAL A 45 -1.67 19.38 -4.35
CA VAL A 45 -2.32 18.15 -4.83
C VAL A 45 -1.35 17.26 -5.62
N GLU A 46 -0.46 17.86 -6.40
CA GLU A 46 0.57 17.17 -7.19
C GLU A 46 1.54 16.36 -6.31
N ASP A 47 2.02 16.94 -5.20
CA ASP A 47 2.90 16.26 -4.26
C ASP A 47 2.17 15.16 -3.49
N ALA A 48 0.91 15.40 -3.13
CA ALA A 48 0.05 14.41 -2.50
C ALA A 48 -0.19 13.18 -3.40
N LEU A 49 -0.35 13.40 -4.71
CA LEU A 49 -0.56 12.33 -5.69
C LEU A 49 0.74 11.66 -6.16
N ALA A 50 1.90 12.28 -5.95
CA ALA A 50 3.19 11.74 -6.36
C ALA A 50 3.47 10.32 -5.80
N GLY A 51 2.93 10.00 -4.62
CA GLY A 51 3.02 8.67 -4.02
C GLY A 51 2.36 7.57 -4.86
N PHE A 52 1.27 7.86 -5.58
CA PHE A 52 0.58 6.89 -6.43
C PHE A 52 1.33 6.59 -7.73
N SER A 53 2.07 7.58 -8.25
CA SER A 53 2.94 7.42 -9.42
C SER A 53 4.31 6.84 -9.07
N ASN A 54 4.54 6.46 -7.82
CA ASN A 54 5.81 5.89 -7.38
C ASN A 54 6.03 4.53 -8.06
N PRO A 55 7.20 4.30 -8.72
CA PRO A 55 7.51 3.04 -9.38
C PRO A 55 7.34 1.81 -8.47
N VAL A 56 7.63 1.95 -7.17
CA VAL A 56 7.47 0.88 -6.17
C VAL A 56 6.00 0.52 -5.97
N VAL A 57 5.11 1.53 -5.89
CA VAL A 57 3.66 1.30 -5.73
C VAL A 57 3.09 0.60 -6.96
N ILE A 58 3.47 1.07 -8.15
CA ILE A 58 3.06 0.45 -9.43
C ILE A 58 3.56 -1.00 -9.51
N MET A 59 4.79 -1.27 -9.08
CA MET A 59 5.36 -2.61 -9.02
C MET A 59 4.58 -3.54 -8.07
N LEU A 60 4.19 -3.06 -6.89
CA LEU A 60 3.39 -3.85 -5.94
C LEU A 60 2.02 -4.22 -6.52
N VAL A 61 1.35 -3.27 -7.17
CA VAL A 61 0.09 -3.54 -7.89
C VAL A 61 0.31 -4.59 -8.98
N GLY A 62 1.37 -4.45 -9.77
CA GLY A 62 1.76 -5.44 -10.78
C GLY A 62 2.01 -6.84 -10.19
N LEU A 63 2.71 -6.92 -9.06
CA LEU A 63 2.95 -8.17 -8.35
C LEU A 63 1.65 -8.84 -7.91
N PHE A 64 0.68 -8.07 -7.38
CA PHE A 64 -0.62 -8.62 -7.00
C PHE A 64 -1.42 -9.12 -8.22
N VAL A 65 -1.40 -8.37 -9.33
CA VAL A 65 -2.07 -8.78 -10.57
C VAL A 65 -1.44 -10.07 -11.12
N ILE A 66 -0.11 -10.14 -11.17
CA ILE A 66 0.62 -11.34 -11.65
C ILE A 66 0.37 -12.52 -10.71
N GLY A 67 0.41 -12.33 -9.39
CA GLY A 67 0.13 -13.39 -8.42
C GLY A 67 -1.29 -13.96 -8.56
N GLY A 68 -2.28 -13.10 -8.79
CA GLY A 68 -3.64 -13.52 -9.11
C GLY A 68 -3.71 -14.30 -10.42
N ALA A 69 -3.07 -13.82 -11.49
CA ALA A 69 -3.05 -14.48 -12.79
C ALA A 69 -2.39 -15.87 -12.74
N ILE A 70 -1.30 -16.03 -11.98
CA ILE A 70 -0.63 -17.32 -11.77
C ILE A 70 -1.56 -18.31 -11.07
N THR A 71 -2.36 -17.83 -10.13
CA THR A 71 -3.32 -18.64 -9.37
C THR A 71 -4.52 -19.06 -10.24
N GLU A 72 -5.11 -18.11 -10.98
CA GLU A 72 -6.24 -18.33 -11.90
C GLU A 72 -5.90 -19.26 -13.07
N THR A 73 -4.72 -19.09 -13.68
CA THR A 73 -4.28 -19.95 -14.80
C THR A 73 -3.92 -21.37 -14.38
N GLY A 74 -3.90 -21.66 -13.08
CA GLY A 74 -3.45 -22.95 -12.54
C GLY A 74 -1.96 -23.20 -12.73
N LEU A 75 -1.19 -22.19 -13.16
CA LEU A 75 0.26 -22.30 -13.38
C LEU A 75 0.99 -22.68 -12.08
N ALA A 76 0.55 -22.14 -10.94
CA ALA A 76 1.06 -22.54 -9.63
C ALA A 76 0.88 -24.04 -9.37
N GLY A 77 -0.29 -24.59 -9.70
CA GLY A 77 -0.59 -26.01 -9.55
C GLY A 77 0.23 -26.89 -10.50
N TRP A 78 0.36 -26.47 -11.77
CA TRP A 78 1.17 -27.17 -12.76
C TRP A 78 2.65 -27.21 -12.37
N LEU A 79 3.21 -26.09 -11.90
CA LEU A 79 4.58 -26.03 -11.39
C LEU A 79 4.73 -26.92 -10.15
N GLY A 80 3.78 -26.88 -9.22
CA GLY A 80 3.77 -27.73 -8.03
C GLY A 80 3.81 -29.22 -8.35
N GLN A 81 2.95 -29.68 -9.27
CA GLN A 81 2.93 -31.08 -9.73
C GLN A 81 4.24 -31.48 -10.43
N ARG A 82 4.78 -30.60 -11.27
CA ARG A 82 6.01 -30.88 -12.04
C ARG A 82 7.26 -30.89 -11.15
N LEU A 83 7.30 -30.02 -10.14
CA LEU A 83 8.33 -30.04 -9.11
C LEU A 83 8.19 -31.28 -8.22
N GLY A 84 6.97 -31.68 -7.85
CA GLY A 84 6.72 -32.92 -7.10
C GLY A 84 7.23 -34.16 -7.84
N HIS A 85 6.98 -34.24 -9.14
CA HIS A 85 7.46 -35.35 -9.98
C HIS A 85 9.00 -35.39 -10.11
N LEU A 86 9.67 -34.23 -10.02
CA LEU A 86 11.14 -34.11 -10.07
C LEU A 86 11.81 -34.32 -8.71
N ALA A 87 11.15 -33.91 -7.62
CA ALA A 87 11.62 -34.06 -6.24
C ALA A 87 11.49 -35.51 -5.73
N GLY A 88 10.69 -36.34 -6.42
CA GLY A 88 10.59 -37.77 -6.21
C GLY A 88 9.59 -38.12 -5.12
N GLU A 89 8.43 -38.64 -5.54
CA GLU A 89 7.99 -40.01 -5.28
C GLU A 89 6.76 -40.29 -6.18
N GLY A 90 6.51 -41.57 -6.47
CA GLY A 90 5.51 -42.03 -7.44
C GLY A 90 4.08 -41.58 -7.21
#